data_AF-A0A3M7KV47-F1
#
_entry.id   AF-A0A3M7KV47-F1
#
_cell.length_a   1.000
_cell.length_b   1.000
_cell.length_c   1.000
_cell.angle_alpha   90.00
_cell.angle_beta   90.00
_cell.angle_gamma   90.00
#
_symmetry.space_group_name_H-M   'P 1'
#
loop_
_entity.id
_entity.type
_entity.pdbx_description
1 polymer ?
#
loop_
_entity_poly.entity_id
_entity_poly.type
_entity_poly.pdbx_seq_one_letter_code
_entity_poly.pdbx_strand_id
1 'polypeptide(L)'
;MPPISQTASSGVIKASFFRPDTKQQLVVLERATSEIKQSLLQPTTMDELGSPADTARLLLPRNTLLSRAWSQTYEQPAPATPGLPLIGALLKREPLVIHRHEARLTDGTRLSSASGIMSGLVISLIASGSDGNGESWDTSLDEAVDSFRLLPRR
;
A
#
# COMPACT_ATOMS: atom_id res chain seq x y z
N MET A 1 -16.59 1.54 -25.02
CA MET A 1 -15.54 2.43 -24.49
C MET A 1 -14.64 1.59 -23.59
N PRO A 2 -13.32 1.51 -23.82
CA PRO A 2 -12.44 0.82 -22.88
C PRO A 2 -12.34 1.63 -21.57
N PRO A 3 -12.23 0.97 -20.41
CA PRO A 3 -12.05 1.67 -19.15
C PRO A 3 -10.70 2.39 -19.13
N ILE A 4 -10.73 3.55 -18.49
CA ILE A 4 -9.66 4.53 -18.37
C ILE A 4 -8.39 3.84 -17.88
N SER A 5 -7.50 3.51 -18.81
CA SER A 5 -6.10 3.20 -18.53
C SER A 5 -5.36 4.52 -18.32
N GLN A 6 -5.70 5.25 -17.26
CA GLN A 6 -4.89 6.38 -16.81
C GLN A 6 -3.78 5.83 -15.93
N THR A 7 -2.63 5.59 -16.58
CA THR A 7 -1.28 5.69 -16.00
C THR A 7 -1.15 5.25 -14.55
N ALA A 8 -1.19 3.94 -14.32
CA ALA A 8 -0.57 3.36 -13.13
C ALA A 8 0.94 3.62 -13.21
N SER A 9 1.44 4.38 -12.26
CA SER A 9 2.86 4.53 -11.93
C SER A 9 3.57 3.16 -11.91
N SER A 10 4.36 2.85 -12.96
CA SER A 10 5.35 1.77 -13.17
C SER A 10 5.15 0.35 -12.59
N GLY A 11 4.09 0.06 -11.86
CA GLY A 11 3.92 -1.17 -11.08
C GLY A 11 3.10 -2.23 -11.77
N VAL A 12 3.30 -3.47 -11.34
CA VAL A 12 2.54 -4.63 -11.80
C VAL A 12 1.29 -4.77 -10.93
N ILE A 13 0.11 -4.73 -11.56
CA ILE A 13 -1.16 -5.03 -10.88
C ILE A 13 -1.20 -6.54 -10.61
N LYS A 14 -1.24 -6.93 -9.34
CA LYS A 14 -1.35 -8.35 -8.92
C LYS A 14 -2.79 -8.80 -8.74
N ALA A 15 -3.64 -7.89 -8.30
CA ALA A 15 -5.07 -8.12 -8.13
C ALA A 15 -5.82 -6.81 -8.31
N SER A 16 -7.03 -6.90 -8.84
CA SER A 16 -7.96 -5.79 -8.89
C SER A 16 -9.38 -6.27 -8.63
N PHE A 17 -10.13 -5.48 -7.90
CA PHE A 17 -11.56 -5.62 -7.71
C PHE A 17 -12.21 -4.32 -8.15
N PHE A 18 -13.26 -4.42 -8.95
CA PHE A 18 -14.02 -3.26 -9.40
C PHE A 18 -15.49 -3.49 -9.08
N ARG A 19 -16.11 -2.50 -8.46
CA ARG A 19 -17.53 -2.48 -8.19
C ARG A 19 -18.21 -1.54 -9.20
N PRO A 20 -18.98 -2.07 -10.17
CA PRO A 20 -19.55 -1.26 -11.24
C PRO A 20 -20.65 -0.28 -10.78
N ASP A 21 -21.37 -0.65 -9.72
CA ASP A 21 -22.46 0.13 -9.12
C ASP A 21 -21.96 1.44 -8.50
N THR A 22 -20.87 1.42 -7.74
CA THR A 22 -20.29 2.59 -7.07
C THR A 22 -19.08 3.18 -7.80
N LYS A 23 -18.71 2.58 -8.95
CA LYS A 23 -17.47 2.89 -9.70
C LYS A 23 -16.22 2.88 -8.81
N GLN A 24 -16.24 2.08 -7.76
CA GLN A 24 -15.13 1.96 -6.84
C GLN A 24 -14.21 0.81 -7.25
N GLN A 25 -12.93 0.98 -6.96
CA GLN A 25 -11.90 0.02 -7.32
C GLN A 25 -10.98 -0.20 -6.12
N LEU A 26 -10.53 -1.44 -5.96
CA LEU A 26 -9.46 -1.83 -5.05
C LEU A 26 -8.38 -2.52 -5.87
N VAL A 27 -7.13 -2.07 -5.74
CA VAL A 27 -6.00 -2.55 -6.55
C VAL A 27 -4.83 -2.92 -5.64
N VAL A 28 -4.24 -4.10 -5.88
CA VAL A 28 -2.94 -4.47 -5.33
C VAL A 28 -1.89 -4.23 -6.39
N LEU A 29 -0.96 -3.32 -6.10
CA LEU A 29 0.13 -2.92 -6.97
C LEU A 29 1.47 -3.36 -6.36
N GLU A 30 2.31 -3.96 -7.15
CA GLU A 30 3.69 -4.33 -6.78
C GLU A 30 4.68 -3.51 -7.59
N ARG A 31 5.67 -2.91 -6.92
CA ARG A 31 6.75 -2.13 -7.54
C ARG A 31 8.10 -2.52 -6.95
N ALA A 32 9.13 -2.65 -7.78
CA ALA A 32 10.48 -2.85 -7.27
C ALA A 32 10.97 -1.60 -6.54
N THR A 33 11.59 -1.75 -5.37
CA THR A 33 12.10 -0.59 -4.62
C THR A 33 13.16 0.19 -5.41
N SER A 34 13.90 -0.48 -6.29
CA SER A 34 14.86 0.12 -7.23
C SER A 34 14.23 1.06 -8.27
N GLU A 35 12.95 0.86 -8.62
CA GLU A 35 12.22 1.75 -9.53
C GLU A 35 11.69 3.00 -8.82
N ILE A 36 11.48 2.90 -7.50
CA ILE A 36 10.89 3.97 -6.70
C ILE A 36 11.95 4.95 -6.22
N LYS A 37 13.07 4.44 -5.71
CA LYS A 37 14.18 5.25 -5.20
C LYS A 37 15.49 4.69 -5.73
N GLN A 38 16.13 5.45 -6.61
CA GLN A 38 17.47 5.14 -7.09
C GLN A 38 18.46 5.32 -5.93
N SER A 39 18.88 4.20 -5.36
CA SER A 39 19.80 4.12 -4.24
C SER A 39 20.80 2.99 -4.50
N LEU A 40 22.03 3.14 -4.00
CA LEU A 40 23.06 2.09 -4.06
C LEU A 40 22.66 0.87 -3.22
N LEU A 41 21.87 1.09 -2.16
CA LEU A 41 21.31 0.05 -1.31
C LEU A 41 19.81 -0.05 -1.56
N GLN A 42 19.34 -1.29 -1.76
CA GLN A 42 17.94 -1.58 -1.97
C GLN A 42 17.16 -1.33 -0.68
N PRO A 43 16.14 -0.44 -0.68
CA PRO A 43 15.33 -0.20 0.49
C PRO A 43 14.66 -1.48 1.00
N THR A 44 14.80 -1.75 2.29
CA THR A 44 14.20 -2.94 2.93
C THR A 44 13.03 -2.60 3.85
N THR A 45 12.91 -1.34 4.27
CA THR A 45 11.84 -0.82 5.11
C THR A 45 11.20 0.43 4.50
N MET A 46 9.96 0.75 4.90
CA MET A 46 9.27 1.95 4.41
C MET A 46 9.93 3.25 4.88
N ASP A 47 10.55 3.27 6.05
CA ASP A 47 11.23 4.45 6.59
C ASP A 47 12.45 4.85 5.75
N GLU A 48 13.12 3.88 5.11
CA GLU A 48 14.22 4.15 4.16
C GLU A 48 13.75 4.88 2.89
N LEU A 49 12.46 4.79 2.54
CA LEU A 49 11.87 5.57 1.45
C LEU A 49 11.57 7.02 1.85
N GLY A 50 11.48 7.32 3.15
CA GLY A 50 11.24 8.65 3.70
C GLY A 50 10.03 8.68 4.64
N SER A 51 9.54 9.87 4.97
CA SER A 51 8.32 10.01 5.77
C SER A 51 7.08 9.48 5.02
N PRO A 52 5.95 9.22 5.72
CA PRO A 52 4.69 8.89 5.05
C PRO A 52 4.28 9.90 3.96
N ALA A 53 4.58 11.18 4.14
CA ALA A 53 4.31 12.20 3.13
C ALA A 53 5.25 12.08 1.90
N ASP A 54 6.52 11.72 2.11
CA ASP A 54 7.47 11.48 1.03
C ASP A 54 7.08 10.23 0.23
N THR A 55 6.66 9.16 0.92
CA THR A 55 6.17 7.95 0.25
C THR A 55 4.90 8.18 -0.52
N ALA A 56 4.00 9.07 -0.08
CA ALA A 56 2.85 9.47 -0.87
C ALA A 56 3.26 10.04 -2.23
N ARG A 57 4.29 10.90 -2.26
CA ARG A 57 4.81 11.53 -3.49
C ARG A 57 5.48 10.53 -4.43
N LEU A 58 6.09 9.48 -3.86
CA LEU A 58 6.74 8.41 -4.60
C LEU A 58 5.72 7.40 -5.16
N LEU A 59 4.67 7.10 -4.39
CA LEU A 59 3.80 5.97 -4.65
C LEU A 59 2.47 6.35 -5.30
N LEU A 60 1.91 7.52 -5.02
CA LEU A 60 0.62 7.93 -5.56
C LEU A 60 0.79 8.66 -6.90
N PRO A 61 -0.29 8.74 -7.72
CA PRO A 61 -0.28 9.54 -8.93
C PRO A 61 0.12 11.00 -8.67
N ARG A 62 0.83 11.63 -9.60
CA ARG A 62 1.36 13.00 -9.41
C ARG A 62 0.28 14.07 -9.26
N ASN A 63 -0.93 13.81 -9.76
CA ASN A 63 -2.10 14.68 -9.63
C ASN A 63 -2.89 14.41 -8.34
N THR A 64 -2.23 13.93 -7.29
CA THR A 64 -2.84 13.63 -6.00
C THR A 64 -2.64 14.80 -5.01
N LEU A 65 -3.73 15.24 -4.40
CA LEU A 65 -3.79 16.16 -3.26
C LEU A 65 -3.86 15.33 -1.98
N LEU A 66 -2.75 15.26 -1.25
CA LEU A 66 -2.64 14.49 -0.01
C LEU A 66 -3.46 15.16 1.10
N SER A 67 -4.40 14.43 1.69
CA SER A 67 -5.21 14.90 2.84
C SER A 67 -4.60 14.46 4.16
N ARG A 68 -4.11 13.22 4.23
CA ARG A 68 -3.50 12.64 5.42
C ARG A 68 -2.44 11.61 5.04
N ALA A 69 -1.35 11.55 5.81
CA ALA A 69 -0.36 10.48 5.73
C ALA A 69 0.13 10.10 7.12
N TRP A 70 0.31 8.81 7.38
CA TRP A 70 0.80 8.29 8.66
C TRP A 70 1.45 6.92 8.49
N SER A 71 2.18 6.48 9.50
CA SER A 71 2.75 5.14 9.57
C SER A 71 2.01 4.29 10.61
N GLN A 72 2.05 2.98 10.40
CA GLN A 72 1.60 2.00 11.35
C GLN A 72 2.59 0.84 11.40
N THR A 73 3.04 0.52 12.60
CA THR A 73 4.01 -0.55 12.84
C THR A 73 3.28 -1.81 13.29
N TYR A 74 3.63 -2.95 12.70
CA TYR A 74 3.09 -4.26 13.04
C TYR A 74 4.20 -5.20 13.47
N GLU A 75 4.05 -5.76 14.67
CA GLU A 75 4.89 -6.84 15.13
C GLU A 75 4.65 -8.08 14.25
N GLN A 76 5.75 -8.66 13.77
CA GLN A 76 5.67 -9.92 13.04
C GLN A 76 5.63 -11.08 14.02
N PRO A 77 4.76 -12.09 13.79
CA PRO A 77 4.78 -13.29 14.61
C PRO A 77 6.16 -13.96 14.49
N ALA A 78 6.65 -14.46 15.63
CA ALA A 78 7.90 -15.22 15.67
C ALA A 78 7.83 -16.41 14.71
N PRO A 79 8.95 -16.78 14.04
CA PRO A 79 8.99 -17.94 13.19
C PRO A 79 8.61 -19.19 14.01
N ALA A 80 7.55 -19.89 13.60
CA ALA A 80 7.19 -21.16 14.17
C ALA A 80 8.16 -22.21 13.62
N THR A 81 9.21 -22.54 14.36
CA THR A 81 10.12 -23.64 14.02
C THR A 81 9.69 -24.90 14.78
N PRO A 82 9.13 -25.93 14.11
CA PRO A 82 8.82 -27.20 14.77
C PRO A 82 10.12 -27.82 15.30
N GLY A 83 10.17 -28.15 16.60
CA GLY A 83 11.29 -28.88 17.22
C GLY A 83 12.35 -28.05 17.94
N LEU A 84 12.30 -26.70 17.91
CA LEU A 84 13.25 -25.84 18.61
C LEU A 84 12.54 -24.67 19.34
N PRO A 85 11.86 -24.92 20.48
CA PRO A 85 11.05 -23.91 21.18
C PRO A 85 11.86 -22.72 21.72
N LEU A 86 13.18 -22.87 21.92
CA LEU A 86 14.05 -21.84 22.51
C LEU A 86 14.74 -20.94 21.48
N ILE A 87 14.94 -21.39 20.24
CA ILE A 87 15.60 -20.59 19.19
C ILE A 87 14.59 -19.67 18.48
N GLY A 88 13.33 -20.10 18.34
CA GLY A 88 12.26 -19.29 17.76
C GLY A 88 11.96 -18.00 18.53
N ALA A 89 12.23 -17.97 19.84
CA ALA A 89 12.03 -16.78 20.69
C ALA A 89 13.13 -15.72 20.55
N LEU A 90 14.33 -16.09 20.07
CA LEU A 90 15.47 -15.19 19.87
C LEU A 90 15.48 -14.54 18.48
N LEU A 91 14.76 -15.10 17.52
CA LEU A 91 14.57 -14.52 16.19
C LEU A 91 13.31 -13.66 16.17
N LYS A 92 13.31 -12.57 16.95
CA LYS A 92 12.32 -11.51 16.73
C LYS A 92 12.55 -10.96 15.33
N ARG A 93 11.56 -11.14 14.46
CA ARG A 93 11.58 -10.47 13.17
C ARG A 93 11.39 -8.98 13.39
N GLU A 94 12.07 -8.17 12.59
CA GLU A 94 11.88 -6.73 12.64
C GLU A 94 10.41 -6.40 12.36
N PRO A 95 9.85 -5.42 13.09
CA PRO A 95 8.48 -5.02 12.88
C PRO A 95 8.31 -4.45 11.48
N LEU A 96 7.15 -4.72 10.87
CA LEU A 96 6.81 -4.16 9.57
C LEU A 96 6.24 -2.76 9.73
N VAL A 97 6.81 -1.81 9.01
CA VAL A 97 6.26 -0.45 8.90
C VAL A 97 5.40 -0.37 7.64
N ILE A 98 4.15 0.08 7.81
CA ILE A 98 3.20 0.34 6.74
C ILE A 98 2.92 1.84 6.69
N HIS A 99 3.09 2.46 5.52
CA HIS A 99 2.66 3.85 5.30
C HIS A 99 1.26 3.87 4.70
N ARG A 100 0.45 4.78 5.22
CA ARG A 100 -0.95 4.96 4.86
C ARG A 100 -1.20 6.37 4.37
N HIS A 101 -2.08 6.49 3.39
CA HIS A 101 -2.40 7.77 2.78
C HIS A 101 -3.89 7.88 2.47
N GLU A 102 -4.49 9.00 2.84
CA GLU A 102 -5.77 9.46 2.35
C GLU A 102 -5.53 10.66 1.43
N ALA A 103 -6.09 10.62 0.24
CA ALA A 103 -5.87 11.66 -0.74
C ALA A 103 -7.02 11.79 -1.74
N ARG A 104 -6.95 12.81 -2.59
CA ARG A 104 -7.85 12.99 -3.72
C ARG A 104 -7.08 13.28 -4.98
N LEU A 105 -7.52 12.75 -6.11
CA LEU A 105 -7.08 13.21 -7.41
C LEU A 105 -7.68 14.58 -7.72
N THR A 106 -7.06 15.31 -8.63
CA THR A 106 -7.55 16.62 -9.10
C THR A 106 -8.95 16.58 -9.71
N ASP A 107 -9.43 15.42 -10.15
CA ASP A 107 -10.78 15.22 -10.69
C ASP A 107 -11.84 14.91 -9.61
N GLY A 108 -11.46 14.92 -8.33
CA GLY A 108 -12.33 14.61 -7.20
C GLY A 108 -12.33 13.15 -6.76
N THR A 109 -11.67 12.25 -7.50
CA THR A 109 -11.58 10.82 -7.10
C THR A 109 -10.88 10.68 -5.77
N ARG A 110 -11.54 10.08 -4.78
CA ARG A 110 -10.95 9.76 -3.48
C ARG A 110 -10.02 8.57 -3.62
N LEU A 111 -8.89 8.63 -2.90
CA LEU A 111 -7.90 7.58 -2.77
C LEU A 111 -7.66 7.26 -1.29
N SER A 112 -7.61 5.97 -0.98
CA SER A 112 -7.16 5.45 0.31
C SER A 112 -6.12 4.37 0.03
N SER A 113 -4.97 4.41 0.70
CA SER A 113 -3.89 3.45 0.39
C SER A 113 -3.10 3.03 1.62
N ALA A 114 -2.57 1.81 1.56
CA ALA A 114 -1.62 1.26 2.52
C ALA A 114 -0.48 0.58 1.75
N SER A 115 0.77 0.83 2.14
CA SER A 115 1.95 0.31 1.45
C SER A 115 3.01 -0.17 2.44
N GLY A 116 3.66 -1.28 2.11
CA GLY A 116 4.80 -1.82 2.86
C GLY A 116 5.86 -2.39 1.93
N ILE A 117 7.07 -2.59 2.47
CA ILE A 117 8.15 -3.29 1.77
C ILE A 117 8.24 -4.72 2.27
N MET A 118 8.37 -5.66 1.33
CA MET A 118 8.76 -7.03 1.62
C MET A 118 9.59 -7.58 0.46
N SER A 119 10.73 -8.20 0.78
CA SER A 119 11.60 -8.85 -0.22
C SER A 119 12.00 -7.93 -1.39
N GLY A 120 12.28 -6.66 -1.11
CA GLY A 120 12.71 -5.69 -2.13
C GLY A 120 11.58 -5.15 -3.02
N LEU A 121 10.32 -5.43 -2.68
CA LEU A 121 9.14 -4.98 -3.39
C LEU A 121 8.32 -4.07 -2.48
N VAL A 122 7.86 -2.93 -3.00
CA VAL A 122 6.76 -2.18 -2.40
C VAL A 122 5.45 -2.79 -2.87
N ILE A 123 4.65 -3.23 -1.91
CA ILE A 123 3.30 -3.74 -2.14
C ILE A 123 2.33 -2.69 -1.62
N SER A 124 1.49 -2.18 -2.50
CA SER A 124 0.49 -1.16 -2.20
C SER A 124 -0.91 -1.73 -2.42
N LEU A 125 -1.78 -1.58 -1.42
CA LEU A 125 -3.22 -1.69 -1.59
C LEU A 125 -3.79 -0.28 -1.76
N ILE A 126 -4.52 -0.05 -2.86
CA ILE A 126 -5.07 1.26 -3.21
C ILE A 126 -6.56 1.09 -3.48
N ALA A 127 -7.39 1.75 -2.68
CA ALA A 127 -8.81 1.95 -2.96
C ALA A 127 -9.01 3.31 -3.65
N SER A 128 -9.84 3.35 -4.68
CA SER A 128 -10.19 4.56 -5.41
C SER A 128 -11.66 4.59 -5.81
N GLY A 129 -12.28 5.77 -5.81
CA GLY A 129 -13.66 5.94 -6.24
C GLY A 129 -14.06 7.41 -6.30
N SER A 130 -15.01 7.76 -7.17
CA SER A 130 -15.48 9.14 -7.29
C SER A 130 -16.40 9.50 -6.11
N ASP A 131 -16.23 10.69 -5.53
CA ASP A 131 -17.26 11.31 -4.68
C ASP A 131 -18.32 12.07 -5.52
N GLY A 132 -18.05 12.22 -6.83
CA GLY A 132 -18.79 13.05 -7.76
C GLY A 132 -19.93 12.29 -8.40
N ASN A 133 -21.02 12.12 -7.64
CA ASN A 133 -22.42 12.00 -8.12
C ASN A 133 -23.44 11.84 -6.97
N GLY A 134 -23.05 12.10 -5.71
CA GLY A 134 -23.90 11.81 -4.54
C GLY A 134 -23.86 10.34 -4.11
N GLU A 135 -23.00 9.53 -4.73
CA GLU A 135 -22.69 8.18 -4.28
C GLU A 135 -21.73 8.28 -3.09
N SER A 136 -22.18 7.78 -1.95
CA SER A 136 -21.39 7.79 -0.71
C SER A 136 -20.17 6.88 -0.90
N TRP A 137 -19.00 7.39 -0.51
CA TRP A 137 -17.81 6.56 -0.38
C TRP A 137 -18.10 5.36 0.52
N ASP A 138 -17.84 4.15 0.02
CA ASP A 138 -18.05 2.94 0.80
C ASP A 138 -16.94 2.81 1.84
N THR A 139 -17.29 2.94 3.12
CA THR A 139 -16.36 2.82 4.24
C THR A 139 -15.70 1.45 4.31
N SER A 140 -16.29 0.41 3.71
CA SER A 140 -15.67 -0.92 3.63
C SER A 140 -14.37 -0.91 2.82
N LEU A 141 -14.16 0.07 1.93
CA LEU A 141 -12.88 0.25 1.24
C LEU A 141 -11.80 0.78 2.17
N ASP A 142 -12.14 1.71 3.07
CA ASP A 142 -11.21 2.17 4.11
C ASP A 142 -10.89 1.02 5.06
N GLU A 143 -11.88 0.24 5.47
CA GLU A 143 -11.67 -0.95 6.29
C GLU A 143 -10.77 -1.99 5.60
N ALA A 144 -10.95 -2.21 4.30
CA ALA A 144 -10.08 -3.09 3.52
C ALA A 144 -8.64 -2.57 3.51
N VAL A 145 -8.44 -1.27 3.27
CA VAL A 145 -7.12 -0.63 3.35
C VAL A 145 -6.54 -0.72 4.77
N ASP A 146 -7.35 -0.51 5.81
CA ASP A 146 -6.98 -0.60 7.22
C ASP A 146 -6.65 -2.01 7.70
N SER A 147 -7.24 -3.02 7.06
CA SER A 147 -6.92 -4.43 7.27
C SER A 147 -5.64 -4.89 6.57
N PHE A 148 -5.04 -4.07 5.69
CA PHE A 148 -3.83 -4.43 4.95
C PHE A 148 -2.69 -4.85 5.88
N ARG A 149 -2.16 -6.06 5.68
CA ARG A 149 -0.97 -6.58 6.38
C ARG A 149 -0.08 -7.29 5.37
N LEU A 150 1.23 -7.17 5.56
CA LEU A 150 2.19 -8.03 4.88
C LEU A 150 2.51 -9.20 5.77
N LEU A 151 2.29 -10.41 5.25
CA LEU A 151 2.60 -11.65 5.93
C LEU A 151 3.85 -12.25 5.29
N PRO A 152 4.91 -12.53 6.07
CA PRO A 152 6.05 -13.27 5.56
C PRO A 152 5.58 -14.64 5.07
N ARG A 153 6.07 -15.06 3.89
CA ARG A 153 5.79 -16.40 3.37
C ARG A 153 6.25 -17.44 4.40
N ARG A 154 5.37 -18.40 4.68
CA ARG A 154 5.67 -19.57 5.53
C ARG A 154 6.51 -20.57 4.76
#